data_AF-A0A924DFT3-F1
#
_entry.id   AF-A0A924DFT3-F1
#
_cell.length_a   1.000
_cell.length_b   1.000
_cell.length_c   1.000
_cell.angle_alpha   90.00
_cell.angle_beta   90.00
_cell.angle_gamma   90.00
#
_symmetry.space_group_name_H-M   'P 1'
#
loop_
_entity.id
_entity.type
_entity.pdbx_description
1 polymer ?
#
loop_
_entity_poly.entity_id
_entity_poly.type
_entity_poly.pdbx_seq_one_letter_code
_entity_poly.pdbx_strand_id
1 'polypeptide(L)'
;MDNPNEEAHKGDILLLHDETPNPKKPSHYIVYLEIYPRDPELFIGAMLTHSDINGNIPLQDDHFVKADPNGNAYPVSFDKSLVLNHPLFKKGDCVPFTIVGRLSQKGISFIEAQIAPYVVQFRGKDVD
;
A
#
# COMPACT_ATOMS: atom_id res chain seq x y z
N MET A 1 -15.57 -5.32 -1.60
CA MET A 1 -14.90 -4.39 -0.70
C MET A 1 -14.74 -3.14 -1.48
N ASP A 2 -15.28 -2.08 -0.94
CA ASP A 2 -15.67 -0.89 -1.68
C ASP A 2 -15.05 0.36 -1.05
N ASN A 3 -14.68 0.31 0.25
CA ASN A 3 -13.97 1.38 0.92
C ASN A 3 -12.79 0.88 1.79
N PRO A 4 -11.53 1.06 1.35
CA PRO A 4 -10.36 0.71 2.15
C PRO A 4 -10.29 1.41 3.51
N ASN A 5 -10.85 2.61 3.66
CA ASN A 5 -10.85 3.32 4.94
C ASN A 5 -11.73 2.65 6.01
N GLU A 6 -12.68 1.82 5.58
CA GLU A 6 -13.58 1.09 6.46
C GLU A 6 -13.19 -0.39 6.59
N GLU A 7 -12.65 -0.98 5.52
CA GLU A 7 -12.52 -2.43 5.39
C GLU A 7 -11.06 -2.95 5.44
N ALA A 8 -10.06 -2.11 5.14
CA ALA A 8 -8.66 -2.52 5.12
C ALA A 8 -7.94 -2.23 6.44
N HIS A 9 -6.95 -3.07 6.76
CA HIS A 9 -6.05 -2.87 7.88
C HIS A 9 -4.67 -2.43 7.40
N LYS A 10 -3.96 -1.68 8.23
CA LYS A 10 -2.57 -1.29 7.97
C LYS A 10 -1.74 -2.52 7.59
N GLY A 11 -1.05 -2.42 6.45
CA GLY A 11 -0.22 -3.48 5.87
C GLY A 11 -0.94 -4.41 4.89
N ASP A 12 -2.27 -4.33 4.73
CA ASP A 12 -2.98 -5.09 3.71
C ASP A 12 -2.55 -4.63 2.31
N ILE A 13 -2.33 -5.59 1.40
CA ILE A 13 -1.97 -5.35 0.01
C ILE A 13 -3.24 -5.38 -0.82
N LEU A 14 -3.58 -4.23 -1.40
CA LEU A 14 -4.80 -4.01 -2.16
C LEU A 14 -4.50 -4.14 -3.66
N LEU A 15 -5.34 -4.90 -4.35
CA LEU A 15 -5.50 -4.83 -5.80
C LEU A 15 -6.75 -4.02 -6.08
N LEU A 16 -6.60 -2.86 -6.71
CA LEU A 16 -7.72 -2.00 -7.10
C LEU A 16 -8.25 -2.43 -8.47
N HIS A 17 -9.58 -2.54 -8.58
CA HIS A 17 -10.26 -2.95 -9.80
C HIS A 17 -10.74 -1.73 -10.58
N ASP A 18 -9.92 -1.22 -11.48
CA ASP A 18 -10.35 -0.13 -12.37
C ASP A 18 -11.65 -0.52 -13.10
N GLU A 19 -12.68 0.33 -13.06
CA GLU A 19 -13.98 0.08 -13.71
C GLU A 19 -13.84 -0.15 -15.23
N THR A 20 -12.76 0.37 -15.82
CA THR A 20 -12.38 0.14 -17.21
C THR A 20 -10.94 -0.39 -17.27
N PRO A 21 -10.74 -1.70 -17.46
CA PRO A 21 -9.41 -2.29 -17.56
C PRO A 21 -8.65 -1.63 -18.72
N ASN A 22 -7.63 -0.84 -18.39
CA ASN A 22 -6.74 -0.29 -19.40
C ASN A 22 -5.56 -1.24 -19.55
N PRO A 23 -5.45 -1.99 -20.66
CA PRO A 23 -4.34 -2.93 -20.85
C PRO A 23 -2.96 -2.25 -20.90
N LYS A 24 -2.90 -0.91 -21.01
CA LYS A 24 -1.65 -0.12 -20.92
C LYS A 24 -1.31 0.33 -19.50
N LYS A 25 -2.20 0.14 -18.52
CA LYS A 25 -1.98 0.43 -17.10
C LYS A 25 -2.23 -0.84 -16.29
N PRO A 26 -1.20 -1.68 -16.06
CA PRO A 26 -1.37 -2.85 -15.22
C PRO A 26 -1.86 -2.39 -13.84
N SER A 27 -2.82 -3.12 -13.27
CA SER A 27 -3.29 -2.85 -11.92
C SER A 27 -2.12 -2.92 -10.94
N HIS A 28 -1.85 -1.82 -10.25
CA HIS A 28 -0.76 -1.74 -9.27
C HIS A 28 -1.25 -2.21 -7.91
N TYR A 29 -0.41 -2.98 -7.21
CA TYR A 29 -0.66 -3.31 -5.82
C TYR A 29 -0.32 -2.12 -4.93
N ILE A 30 -1.17 -1.85 -3.95
CA ILE A 30 -0.98 -0.75 -3.00
C ILE A 30 -1.07 -1.32 -1.59
N VAL A 31 -0.07 -1.08 -0.78
CA VAL A 31 -0.11 -1.35 0.66
C VAL A 31 -0.93 -0.25 1.31
N TYR A 32 -2.03 -0.60 1.96
CA TYR A 32 -2.79 0.33 2.78
C TYR A 32 -2.05 0.64 4.08
N LEU A 33 -1.93 1.93 4.45
CA LEU A 33 -1.24 2.33 5.66
C LEU A 33 -2.19 2.95 6.68
N GLU A 34 -2.87 4.02 6.29
CA GLU A 34 -3.80 4.73 7.17
C GLU A 34 -4.72 5.67 6.39
N ILE A 35 -5.81 6.08 7.03
CA ILE A 35 -6.66 7.19 6.57
C ILE A 35 -5.82 8.47 6.57
N TYR A 36 -5.96 9.30 5.53
CA TYR A 36 -5.25 10.56 5.48
C TYR A 36 -5.84 11.56 6.49
N PRO A 37 -5.04 12.09 7.45
CA PRO A 37 -5.59 12.86 8.57
C PRO A 37 -6.29 14.18 8.18
N ARG A 38 -5.97 14.76 7.02
CA ARG A 38 -6.51 16.05 6.56
C ARG A 38 -7.73 15.92 5.66
N ASP A 39 -7.96 14.73 5.11
CA ASP A 39 -9.10 14.43 4.27
C ASP A 39 -9.46 12.94 4.44
N PRO A 40 -10.50 12.63 5.23
CA PRO A 40 -10.88 11.25 5.53
C PRO A 40 -11.47 10.51 4.32
N GLU A 41 -11.74 11.19 3.20
CA GLU A 41 -12.05 10.51 1.94
C GLU A 41 -10.80 9.85 1.32
N LEU A 42 -9.60 10.26 1.73
CA LEU A 42 -8.34 9.76 1.21
C LEU A 42 -7.68 8.77 2.17
N PHE A 43 -6.89 7.86 1.61
CA PHE A 43 -5.95 7.04 2.35
C PHE A 43 -4.53 7.25 1.87
N ILE A 44 -3.58 7.02 2.78
CA ILE A 44 -2.16 6.93 2.51
C ILE A 44 -1.84 5.46 2.21
N GLY A 45 -1.21 5.23 1.05
CA GLY A 45 -0.71 3.92 0.68
C GLY A 45 0.71 3.97 0.12
N ALA A 46 1.30 2.78 -0.06
CA ALA A 46 2.59 2.62 -0.71
C ALA A 46 2.45 1.66 -1.90
N MET A 47 2.79 2.13 -3.11
CA MET A 47 2.66 1.32 -4.32
C MET A 47 3.83 0.33 -4.43
N LEU A 48 3.50 -0.93 -4.75
CA LEU A 48 4.49 -1.94 -5.11
C LEU A 48 4.75 -1.93 -6.62
N THR A 49 5.99 -2.19 -7.00
CA THR A 49 6.44 -2.19 -8.39
C THR A 49 7.56 -3.19 -8.61
N HIS A 50 7.78 -3.59 -9.86
CA HIS A 50 8.95 -4.36 -10.28
C HIS A 50 10.03 -3.49 -10.95
N SER A 51 9.79 -2.18 -11.06
CA SER A 51 10.74 -1.27 -11.66
C SER A 51 11.74 -0.76 -10.62
N ASP A 52 13.03 -0.91 -10.90
CA ASP A 52 14.17 -0.49 -10.07
C ASP A 52 14.64 0.94 -10.35
N ILE A 53 13.87 1.70 -11.14
CA ILE A 53 14.18 3.09 -11.47
C ILE A 53 13.73 4.06 -10.38
N ASN A 54 14.12 5.34 -10.50
CA ASN A 54 13.67 6.45 -9.65
C ASN A 54 13.93 6.29 -8.14
N GLY A 55 14.86 5.40 -7.75
CA GLY A 55 15.18 5.15 -6.36
C GLY A 55 14.10 4.37 -5.61
N ASN A 56 13.32 3.54 -6.32
CA ASN A 56 12.41 2.59 -5.68
C ASN A 56 13.19 1.63 -4.78
N ILE A 57 12.57 1.24 -3.68
CA ILE A 57 13.28 0.64 -2.56
C ILE A 57 12.97 -0.85 -2.51
N PRO A 58 13.97 -1.74 -2.53
CA PRO A 58 13.73 -3.18 -2.53
C PRO A 58 13.13 -3.63 -1.20
N LEU A 59 12.10 -4.49 -1.29
CA LEU A 59 11.56 -5.21 -0.14
C LEU A 59 12.28 -6.56 0.03
N GLN A 60 12.09 -7.19 1.19
CA GLN A 60 12.63 -8.50 1.51
C GLN A 60 11.49 -9.51 1.71
N ASP A 61 11.78 -10.81 1.57
CA ASP A 61 10.77 -11.88 1.77
C ASP A 61 10.09 -11.78 3.14
N ASP A 62 10.85 -11.49 4.19
CA ASP A 62 10.33 -11.36 5.55
C ASP A 62 9.55 -10.07 5.81
N HIS A 63 9.43 -9.19 4.82
CA HIS A 63 8.49 -8.08 4.84
C HIS A 63 7.06 -8.51 4.51
N PHE A 64 6.84 -9.72 4.00
CA PHE A 64 5.53 -10.24 3.60
C PHE A 64 5.05 -11.34 4.53
N VAL A 65 3.74 -11.40 4.77
CA VAL A 65 3.08 -12.53 5.41
C VAL A 65 2.82 -13.59 4.34
N LYS A 66 3.15 -14.85 4.63
CA LYS A 66 3.06 -15.95 3.65
C LYS A 66 1.66 -16.56 3.53
N ALA A 67 0.88 -16.52 4.61
CA ALA A 67 -0.45 -17.12 4.67
C ALA A 67 -1.41 -16.30 5.52
N ASP A 68 -2.69 -16.39 5.22
CA ASP A 68 -3.79 -15.83 6.00
C ASP A 68 -3.92 -16.52 7.37
N PRO A 69 -4.77 -16.01 8.28
CA PRO A 69 -5.01 -16.64 9.59
C PRO A 69 -5.54 -18.09 9.54
N ASN A 70 -6.07 -18.53 8.40
CA ASN A 70 -6.56 -19.90 8.20
C ASN A 70 -5.48 -20.82 7.60
N GLY A 71 -4.28 -20.30 7.32
CA GLY A 71 -3.17 -21.04 6.72
C GLY A 71 -3.18 -21.09 5.19
N ASN A 72 -4.08 -20.38 4.51
CA ASN A 72 -4.08 -20.30 3.04
C ASN A 72 -3.02 -19.32 2.56
N ALA A 73 -2.27 -19.67 1.52
CA ALA A 73 -1.29 -18.77 0.93
C ALA A 73 -1.96 -17.51 0.35
N TYR A 74 -1.35 -16.34 0.59
CA TYR A 74 -1.81 -15.11 -0.05
C TYR A 74 -1.49 -15.12 -1.56
N PRO A 75 -2.39 -14.61 -2.43
CA PRO A 75 -2.13 -14.50 -3.86
C PRO A 75 -0.87 -13.69 -4.22
N VAL A 76 -0.59 -12.63 -3.47
CA VAL A 76 0.62 -11.82 -3.57
C VAL A 76 1.55 -12.20 -2.42
N SER A 77 2.69 -12.74 -2.81
CA SER A 77 3.85 -12.98 -1.95
C SER A 77 5.05 -12.20 -2.49
N PHE A 78 6.18 -12.24 -1.78
CA PHE A 78 7.38 -11.55 -2.24
C PHE A 78 7.83 -12.06 -3.61
N ASP A 79 7.83 -11.18 -4.61
CA ASP A 79 8.35 -11.45 -5.96
C ASP A 79 9.36 -10.38 -6.37
N LYS A 80 10.43 -10.23 -5.57
CA LYS A 80 11.45 -9.16 -5.77
C LYS A 80 10.83 -7.76 -5.86
N SER A 81 9.70 -7.57 -5.19
CA SER A 81 8.93 -6.34 -5.25
C SER A 81 9.73 -5.19 -4.64
N LEU A 82 9.62 -4.03 -5.26
CA LEU A 82 10.08 -2.75 -4.72
C LEU A 82 8.87 -1.94 -4.27
N VAL A 83 9.11 -0.98 -3.38
CA VAL A 83 8.13 0.04 -3.01
C VAL A 83 8.55 1.39 -3.60
N LEU A 84 7.58 2.17 -4.08
CA LEU A 84 7.83 3.55 -4.46
C LEU A 84 8.37 4.33 -3.26
N ASN A 85 9.35 5.21 -3.52
CA ASN A 85 10.01 5.99 -2.47
C ASN A 85 9.18 7.19 -1.95
N HIS A 86 7.90 7.28 -2.31
CA HIS A 86 6.99 8.33 -1.89
C HIS A 86 5.59 7.76 -1.66
N PRO A 87 4.79 8.36 -0.76
CA PRO A 87 3.43 7.92 -0.48
C PRO A 87 2.51 8.20 -1.67
N LEU A 88 1.46 7.39 -1.76
CA LEU A 88 0.34 7.57 -2.66
C LEU A 88 -0.90 7.97 -1.87
N PHE A 89 -1.65 8.94 -2.37
CA PHE A 89 -2.93 9.36 -1.82
C PHE A 89 -4.03 8.96 -2.78
N LYS A 90 -5.05 8.24 -2.31
CA LYS A 90 -6.16 7.79 -3.15
C LYS A 90 -7.48 7.85 -2.40
N LYS A 91 -8.55 8.15 -3.12
CA LYS A 91 -9.91 8.14 -2.59
C LYS A 91 -10.32 6.72 -2.18
N GLY A 92 -10.88 6.58 -0.99
CA GLY A 92 -11.32 5.30 -0.43
C GLY A 92 -12.56 4.76 -1.12
N ASP A 93 -13.49 5.62 -1.50
CA ASP A 93 -14.81 5.25 -2.04
C ASP A 93 -14.85 4.99 -3.56
N CYS A 94 -13.78 5.29 -4.29
CA CYS A 94 -13.85 5.43 -5.74
C CYS A 94 -13.60 4.15 -6.55
N VAL A 95 -13.15 3.04 -5.95
CA VAL A 95 -12.83 1.81 -6.71
C VAL A 95 -12.96 0.55 -5.85
N PRO A 96 -13.71 -0.48 -6.29
CA PRO A 96 -13.72 -1.78 -5.63
C PRO A 96 -12.30 -2.36 -5.53
N PHE A 97 -12.03 -3.11 -4.47
CA PHE A 97 -10.72 -3.69 -4.24
C PHE A 97 -10.76 -5.13 -3.72
N THR A 98 -9.61 -5.78 -3.79
CA THR A 98 -9.38 -7.09 -3.16
C THR A 98 -8.11 -7.04 -2.33
N ILE A 99 -8.15 -7.61 -1.13
CA ILE A 99 -6.97 -7.85 -0.30
C ILE A 99 -6.32 -9.11 -0.86
N VAL A 100 -5.14 -8.94 -1.44
CA VAL A 100 -4.40 -10.01 -2.14
C VAL A 100 -3.13 -10.42 -1.40
N GLY A 101 -2.82 -9.76 -0.30
CA GLY A 101 -1.65 -10.07 0.51
C GLY A 101 -1.59 -9.19 1.74
N ARG A 102 -0.54 -9.38 2.54
CA ARG A 102 -0.29 -8.56 3.73
C ARG A 102 1.19 -8.45 4.02
N LEU A 103 1.62 -7.30 4.52
CA LEU A 103 2.96 -7.12 5.06
C LEU A 103 3.07 -7.60 6.50
N SER A 104 4.25 -8.11 6.85
CA SER A 104 4.61 -8.37 8.23
C SER A 104 4.80 -7.04 8.96
N GLN A 105 4.83 -7.06 10.30
CA GLN A 105 5.14 -5.87 11.08
C GLN A 105 6.52 -5.27 10.70
N LYS A 106 7.48 -6.12 10.32
CA LYS A 106 8.78 -5.69 9.82
C LYS A 106 8.64 -4.92 8.50
N GLY A 107 7.83 -5.46 7.57
CA GLY A 107 7.56 -4.81 6.29
C GLY A 107 6.83 -3.47 6.43
N ILE A 108 5.83 -3.40 7.30
CA ILE A 108 5.10 -2.15 7.61
C ILE A 108 6.09 -1.10 8.13
N SER A 109 6.86 -1.45 9.15
CA SER A 109 7.82 -0.53 9.79
C SER A 109 8.89 -0.06 8.80
N PHE A 110 9.35 -0.96 7.91
CA PHE A 110 10.29 -0.63 6.85
C PHE A 110 9.72 0.39 5.89
N ILE A 111 8.51 0.16 5.35
CA ILE A 111 7.87 1.09 4.41
C ILE A 111 7.64 2.44 5.08
N GLU A 112 7.08 2.46 6.29
CA GLU A 112 6.84 3.69 7.04
C GLU A 112 8.13 4.49 7.22
N ALA A 113 9.25 3.85 7.58
CA ALA A 113 10.53 4.54 7.71
C ALA A 113 11.02 5.19 6.41
N GLN A 114 10.71 4.60 5.25
CA GLN A 114 11.13 5.12 3.96
C GLN A 114 10.22 6.25 3.45
N ILE A 115 8.92 6.16 3.70
CA ILE A 115 7.96 7.16 3.20
C ILE A 115 7.66 8.27 4.22
N ALA A 116 7.95 8.06 5.52
CA ALA A 116 7.68 9.01 6.59
C ALA A 116 8.17 10.44 6.31
N PRO A 117 9.39 10.66 5.76
CA PRO A 117 9.83 12.02 5.42
C PRO A 117 8.86 12.77 4.51
N TYR A 118 8.16 12.04 3.63
CA TYR A 118 7.19 12.59 2.70
C TYR A 118 5.79 12.65 3.28
N VAL A 119 5.46 11.91 4.34
CA VAL A 119 4.16 12.01 5.03
C VAL A 119 4.16 13.18 6.02
N VAL A 120 5.29 13.45 6.68
CA VAL A 120 5.43 14.56 7.66
C VAL A 120 5.14 15.92 7.04
N GLN A 121 5.57 16.17 5.79
CA GLN A 121 5.22 17.40 5.06
C GLN A 121 3.70 17.58 4.85
N PHE A 122 2.93 16.49 4.85
CA PHE A 122 1.48 16.53 4.69
C PHE A 122 0.71 16.43 6.01
N ARG A 123 1.33 15.98 7.10
CA ARG A 123 0.74 16.05 8.45
C ARG A 123 0.69 17.48 8.99
N GLY A 124 1.47 18.38 8.39
CA GLY A 124 1.62 19.74 8.87
C GLY A 124 2.65 19.80 9.96
N LYS A 125 3.42 20.89 9.97
CA LYS A 125 4.01 21.32 11.23
C LYS A 125 2.83 21.52 12.18
N ASP A 126 2.75 20.70 13.22
CA ASP A 126 2.26 21.22 14.48
C ASP A 126 3.18 22.40 14.78
N VAL A 127 2.68 23.60 14.47
CA VAL A 127 3.33 24.83 14.86
C VAL A 127 2.98 24.93 16.34
N ASP A 128 3.99 24.75 17.20
CA ASP A 128 3.93 25.07 18.64
C ASP A 128 3.20 26.39 18.91
#